data_AF-A0A7X9ITM3-F1
#
_entry.id   AF-A0A7X9ITM3-F1
#
_cell.length_a   1.000
_cell.length_b   1.000
_cell.length_c   1.000
_cell.angle_alpha   90.00
_cell.angle_beta   90.00
_cell.angle_gamma   90.00
#
_symmetry.space_group_name_H-M   'P 1'
#
loop_
_entity.id
_entity.type
_entity.pdbx_description
1 polymer ?
#
loop_
_entity_poly.entity_id
_entity_poly.type
_entity_poly.pdbx_seq_one_letter_code
_entity_poly.pdbx_strand_id
1 'polypeptide(L)'
;MIKRAVFVLAAALRWTEQFVRRRARCSDRSCSAGSWTIYEPGGYPCRTFLLSVVAFATAALAVGEGATLTSVARQCACDRRSVGRWVRWVAGLAAATELLRGCARLDPDGLPPPPAPRTVDPVARAGAVVVLLDRLADLLRGRGVTLEPGPGLAAILRHQFDRFRIVFHLTRPSPPLRVVPTAVLA
;
A
#
# COMPACT_ATOMS: atom_id res chain seq x y z
N MET A 1 -5.45 12.65 15.24
CA MET A 1 -4.71 11.38 15.01
C MET A 1 -4.10 11.30 13.61
N ILE A 2 -4.84 11.61 12.54
CA ILE A 2 -4.39 11.54 11.13
C ILE A 2 -3.10 12.35 10.83
N LYS A 3 -2.97 13.56 11.37
CA LYS A 3 -1.79 14.43 11.16
C LYS A 3 -0.47 13.79 11.63
N ARG A 4 -0.50 12.97 12.70
CA ARG A 4 0.68 12.27 13.23
C ARG A 4 1.14 11.14 12.29
N ALA A 5 0.21 10.40 11.69
CA ALA A 5 0.52 9.32 10.75
C ALA A 5 1.18 9.86 9.46
N VAL A 6 0.69 10.98 8.93
CA VAL A 6 1.27 11.66 7.75
C VAL A 6 2.69 12.17 8.05
N PHE A 7 2.93 12.69 9.25
CA PHE A 7 4.25 13.17 9.65
C PHE A 7 5.28 12.04 9.78
N VAL A 8 4.87 10.88 10.30
CA VAL A 8 5.73 9.68 10.39
C VAL A 8 6.06 9.15 8.98
N LEU A 9 5.10 9.17 8.05
CA LEU A 9 5.33 8.82 6.64
C LEU A 9 6.29 9.80 5.93
N ALA A 10 6.12 11.11 6.14
CA ALA A 10 6.99 12.12 5.54
C ALA A 10 8.43 12.11 6.11
N ALA A 11 8.59 11.82 7.40
CA ALA A 11 9.90 11.66 8.02
C ALA A 11 10.61 10.39 7.52
N ALA A 12 9.87 9.29 7.29
CA ALA A 12 10.41 8.07 6.70
C ALA A 12 10.82 8.22 5.23
N LEU A 13 10.20 9.16 4.50
CA LEU A 13 10.54 9.45 3.08
C LEU A 13 11.80 10.28 2.88
N ARG A 14 12.42 10.81 3.95
CA ARG A 14 13.76 11.44 3.86
C ARG A 14 14.90 10.42 3.73
N TRP A 15 14.62 9.13 3.86
CA TRP A 15 15.60 8.08 3.62
C TRP A 15 15.57 7.63 2.15
N THR A 16 16.54 8.18 1.42
CA THR A 16 17.26 7.64 0.25
C THR A 16 16.52 7.52 -1.10
N GLU A 17 16.97 8.35 -2.05
CA GLU A 17 17.26 8.20 -3.51
C GLU A 17 16.72 7.02 -4.38
N GLN A 18 15.87 6.11 -3.91
CA GLN A 18 15.52 4.86 -4.61
C GLN A 18 14.05 4.74 -5.03
N PHE A 19 13.39 5.86 -5.33
CA PHE A 19 11.97 5.84 -5.70
C PHE A 19 11.69 5.33 -7.12
N VAL A 20 12.73 5.17 -7.95
CA VAL A 20 12.61 4.73 -9.34
C VAL A 20 13.33 3.39 -9.53
N ARG A 21 12.56 2.32 -9.80
CA ARG A 21 13.16 1.05 -10.21
C ARG A 21 13.92 1.22 -11.51
N ARG A 22 15.18 0.81 -11.53
CA ARG A 22 16.05 0.89 -12.71
C ARG A 22 15.50 -0.03 -13.80
N ARG A 23 15.31 0.51 -15.01
CA ARG A 23 15.13 -0.32 -16.21
C ARG A 23 16.52 -0.65 -16.76
N ALA A 24 16.79 -1.93 -16.94
CA ALA A 24 17.91 -2.39 -17.75
C ALA A 24 17.49 -2.38 -19.22
N ARG A 25 18.43 -2.03 -20.10
CA ARG A 25 18.31 -2.26 -21.54
C ARG A 25 19.36 -3.26 -21.93
N CYS A 26 19.04 -4.12 -22.91
CA CYS A 26 20.10 -4.87 -23.56
C CYS A 26 21.01 -3.89 -24.29
N SER A 27 22.32 -4.09 -24.21
CA SER A 27 23.30 -3.33 -25.00
C SER A 27 23.19 -3.68 -26.49
N ASP A 28 22.74 -4.90 -26.81
CA ASP A 28 22.42 -5.32 -28.16
C ASP A 28 21.07 -4.73 -28.62
N ARG A 29 21.13 -3.92 -29.68
CA ARG A 29 19.95 -3.28 -30.28
C ARG A 29 19.02 -4.24 -31.01
N SER A 30 19.50 -5.44 -31.32
CA SER A 30 18.71 -6.51 -31.97
C SER A 30 18.03 -7.45 -30.96
N CYS A 31 18.29 -7.27 -29.66
CA CYS A 31 17.69 -8.08 -28.61
C CYS A 31 16.16 -7.92 -28.57
N SER A 32 15.45 -9.03 -28.78
CA SER A 32 13.98 -9.09 -28.76
C SER A 32 13.35 -8.69 -27.42
N ALA A 33 14.09 -8.79 -26.31
CA ALA A 33 13.63 -8.35 -25.00
C ALA A 33 13.64 -6.81 -24.83
N GLY A 34 14.56 -6.10 -25.50
CA GLY A 34 14.69 -4.64 -25.52
C GLY A 34 15.03 -3.97 -24.17
N SER A 35 14.12 -4.02 -23.20
CA SER A 35 14.31 -3.48 -21.85
C SER A 35 13.45 -4.19 -20.82
N TRP A 36 13.98 -4.40 -19.62
CA TRP A 36 13.25 -5.00 -18.50
C TRP A 36 13.40 -4.17 -17.23
N THR A 37 12.42 -4.29 -16.34
CA THR A 37 12.47 -3.68 -15.01
C THR A 37 13.30 -4.58 -14.10
N ILE A 38 14.29 -4.02 -13.41
CA ILE A 38 15.05 -4.77 -12.42
C ILE A 38 14.23 -4.80 -11.12
N TYR A 39 14.03 -6.01 -10.60
CA TYR A 39 13.36 -6.24 -9.32
C TYR A 39 14.44 -6.51 -8.28
N GLU A 40 14.53 -5.65 -7.27
CA GLU A 40 15.39 -5.95 -6.13
C GLU A 40 14.88 -7.19 -5.38
N PRO A 41 15.78 -8.01 -4.83
CA PRO A 41 15.42 -9.11 -3.94
C PRO A 41 14.51 -8.62 -2.80
N GLY A 42 13.43 -9.34 -2.52
CA GLY A 42 12.46 -8.97 -1.48
C GLY A 42 11.43 -7.89 -1.88
N GLY A 43 11.48 -7.37 -3.11
CA GLY A 43 10.48 -6.45 -3.64
C GLY A 43 9.17 -7.15 -4.04
N TYR A 44 8.03 -6.48 -3.83
CA TYR A 44 6.72 -7.01 -4.25
C TYR A 44 6.68 -7.32 -5.77
N PRO A 45 6.21 -8.51 -6.19
CA PRO A 45 6.34 -8.97 -7.57
C PRO A 45 5.53 -8.13 -8.56
N CYS A 46 6.04 -8.04 -9.79
CA CYS A 46 5.36 -7.47 -10.96
C CYS A 46 4.98 -5.97 -10.87
N ARG A 47 5.72 -5.15 -10.11
CA ARG A 47 5.47 -3.70 -10.04
C ARG A 47 6.71 -2.85 -10.29
N THR A 48 6.50 -1.74 -10.98
CA THR A 48 7.51 -0.70 -11.27
C THR A 48 7.62 0.33 -10.13
N PHE A 49 6.78 0.24 -9.09
CA PHE A 49 6.67 1.23 -8.01
C PHE A 49 6.79 0.58 -6.63
N LEU A 50 7.31 1.34 -5.67
CA LEU A 50 7.42 0.94 -4.27
C LEU A 50 6.07 1.11 -3.55
N LEU A 51 5.66 0.12 -2.76
CA LEU A 51 4.36 0.14 -2.05
C LEU A 51 4.31 1.25 -0.99
N SER A 52 5.46 1.63 -0.42
CA SER A 52 5.58 2.77 0.51
C SER A 52 5.22 4.10 -0.17
N VAL A 53 5.68 4.32 -1.41
CA VAL A 53 5.33 5.50 -2.21
C VAL A 53 3.84 5.52 -2.53
N VAL A 54 3.25 4.36 -2.85
CA VAL A 54 1.81 4.25 -3.10
C VAL A 54 1.00 4.59 -1.84
N ALA A 55 1.40 4.05 -0.69
CA ALA A 55 0.76 4.33 0.59
C ALA A 55 0.82 5.83 0.91
N PHE A 56 2.00 6.44 0.76
CA PHE A 56 2.18 7.87 0.96
C PHE A 56 1.32 8.70 0.01
N ALA A 57 1.41 8.47 -1.30
CA ALA A 57 0.68 9.25 -2.30
C ALA A 57 -0.84 9.19 -2.05
N THR A 58 -1.34 8.01 -1.66
CA THR A 58 -2.75 7.80 -1.36
C THR A 58 -3.15 8.54 -0.08
N ALA A 59 -2.36 8.42 0.99
CA ALA A 59 -2.62 9.14 2.24
C ALA A 59 -2.57 10.65 2.03
N ALA A 60 -1.52 11.16 1.36
CA ALA A 60 -1.34 12.58 1.08
C ALA A 60 -2.52 13.16 0.29
N LEU A 61 -3.05 12.44 -0.70
CA LEU A 61 -4.22 12.90 -1.45
C LEU A 61 -5.52 12.84 -0.63
N ALA A 62 -5.66 11.86 0.25
CA ALA A 62 -6.87 11.66 1.04
C ALA A 62 -7.02 12.63 2.22
N VAL A 63 -5.90 13.08 2.81
CA VAL A 63 -5.94 13.90 4.04
C VAL A 63 -5.17 15.22 3.93
N GLY A 64 -4.45 15.44 2.83
CA GLY A 64 -3.70 16.68 2.62
C GLY A 64 -4.64 17.82 2.23
N GLU A 65 -4.62 18.89 3.01
CA GLU A 65 -5.36 20.10 2.70
C GLU A 65 -4.84 20.70 1.39
N GLY A 66 -5.75 20.94 0.43
CA GLY A 66 -5.39 21.41 -0.91
C GLY A 66 -4.54 20.42 -1.73
N ALA A 67 -4.42 19.15 -1.30
CA ALA A 67 -3.68 18.15 -2.05
C ALA A 67 -4.38 17.87 -3.38
N THR A 68 -3.60 17.88 -4.46
CA THR A 68 -4.07 17.56 -5.80
C THR A 68 -3.22 16.43 -6.36
N LEU A 69 -3.73 15.74 -7.38
CA LEU A 69 -2.95 14.73 -8.10
C LEU A 69 -1.62 15.30 -8.59
N THR A 70 -1.61 16.55 -9.05
CA THR A 70 -0.39 17.23 -9.53
C THR A 70 0.59 17.50 -8.39
N SER A 71 0.13 18.02 -7.25
CA SER A 71 1.02 18.32 -6.13
C SER A 71 1.61 17.06 -5.51
N VAL A 72 0.83 15.99 -5.39
CA VAL A 72 1.28 14.68 -4.88
C VAL A 72 2.21 13.99 -5.87
N ALA A 73 1.92 14.04 -7.17
CA ALA A 73 2.79 13.45 -8.20
C ALA A 73 4.17 14.10 -8.22
N ARG A 74 4.23 15.43 -8.06
CA ARG A 74 5.49 16.16 -7.92
C ARG A 74 6.29 15.70 -6.70
N GLN A 75 5.64 15.52 -5.55
CA GLN A 75 6.30 15.01 -4.33
C GLN A 75 6.82 13.58 -4.51
N CYS A 76 6.12 12.77 -5.30
CA CYS A 76 6.51 11.38 -5.59
C CYS A 76 7.42 11.23 -6.82
N ALA A 77 7.88 12.34 -7.41
CA ALA A 77 8.67 12.37 -8.64
C ALA A 77 8.07 11.51 -9.77
N CYS A 78 6.75 11.58 -9.96
CA CYS A 78 6.04 10.76 -10.94
C CYS A 78 4.96 11.54 -11.71
N ASP A 79 4.31 10.88 -12.68
CA ASP A 79 3.20 11.47 -13.44
C ASP A 79 1.87 11.39 -12.68
N ARG A 80 1.00 12.42 -12.84
CA ARG A 80 -0.32 12.48 -12.20
C ARG A 80 -1.22 11.28 -12.51
N ARG A 81 -1.09 10.67 -13.70
CA ARG A 81 -1.84 9.47 -14.07
C ARG A 81 -1.38 8.25 -13.27
N SER A 82 -0.13 8.21 -12.83
CA SER A 82 0.37 7.14 -11.95
C SER A 82 -0.27 7.24 -10.57
N VAL A 83 -0.31 8.44 -9.97
CA VAL A 83 -1.01 8.67 -8.69
C VAL A 83 -2.49 8.30 -8.81
N GLY A 84 -3.18 8.75 -9.86
CA GLY A 84 -4.59 8.40 -10.07
C GLY A 84 -4.84 6.89 -10.24
N ARG A 85 -3.91 6.16 -10.88
CA ARG A 85 -3.97 4.69 -10.97
C ARG A 85 -3.77 4.03 -9.62
N TRP A 86 -2.82 4.51 -8.82
CA TRP A 86 -2.56 3.98 -7.48
C TRP A 86 -3.76 4.15 -6.55
N VAL A 87 -4.38 5.33 -6.53
CA VAL A 87 -5.57 5.60 -5.70
C VAL A 87 -6.70 4.65 -6.06
N ARG A 88 -7.03 4.53 -7.36
CA ARG A 88 -8.07 3.59 -7.81
C ARG A 88 -7.75 2.14 -7.45
N TRP A 89 -6.49 1.75 -7.58
CA TRP A 89 -6.06 0.42 -7.21
C TRP A 89 -6.23 0.16 -5.72
N VAL A 90 -5.74 1.05 -4.86
CA VAL A 90 -5.86 0.92 -3.41
C VAL A 90 -7.34 0.88 -2.99
N ALA A 91 -8.19 1.74 -3.56
CA ALA A 91 -9.63 1.70 -3.32
C ALA A 91 -10.25 0.33 -3.66
N GLY A 92 -9.70 -0.37 -4.67
CA GLY A 92 -10.15 -1.68 -5.13
C GLY A 92 -9.50 -2.89 -4.44
N LEU A 93 -8.53 -2.70 -3.53
CA LEU A 93 -7.81 -3.83 -2.89
C LEU A 93 -8.71 -4.66 -1.96
N ALA A 94 -9.62 -3.99 -1.25
CA ALA A 94 -10.56 -4.61 -0.34
C ALA A 94 -11.78 -3.73 -0.13
N ALA A 95 -12.89 -4.33 0.34
CA ALA A 95 -13.96 -3.54 0.91
C ALA A 95 -13.49 -3.01 2.28
N ALA A 96 -13.62 -1.69 2.50
CA ALA A 96 -13.24 -1.08 3.77
C ALA A 96 -13.97 -1.73 4.96
N THR A 97 -15.22 -2.17 4.76
CA THR A 97 -16.02 -2.89 5.76
C THR A 97 -15.45 -4.26 6.12
N GLU A 98 -14.83 -4.99 5.18
CA GLU A 98 -14.19 -6.27 5.46
C GLU A 98 -12.92 -6.09 6.28
N LEU A 99 -12.10 -5.10 5.93
CA LEU A 99 -10.93 -4.71 6.71
C LEU A 99 -11.32 -4.27 8.12
N LEU A 100 -12.39 -3.48 8.24
CA LEU A 100 -12.98 -3.05 9.51
C LEU A 100 -13.28 -4.23 10.43
N ARG A 101 -14.02 -5.22 9.90
CA ARG A 101 -14.41 -6.43 10.63
C ARG A 101 -13.17 -7.26 10.98
N GLY A 102 -12.17 -7.30 10.09
CA GLY A 102 -10.89 -7.95 10.37
C GLY A 102 -10.18 -7.35 11.58
N CYS A 103 -10.06 -6.01 11.61
CA CYS A 103 -9.48 -5.30 12.74
C CYS A 103 -10.29 -5.49 14.02
N ALA A 104 -11.63 -5.40 13.96
CA ALA A 104 -12.50 -5.58 15.13
C ALA A 104 -12.42 -6.99 15.73
N ARG A 105 -12.29 -8.03 14.89
CA ARG A 105 -12.04 -9.41 15.39
C ARG A 105 -10.69 -9.54 16.10
N LEU A 106 -9.70 -8.78 15.64
CA LEU A 106 -8.37 -8.70 16.22
C LEU A 106 -8.31 -7.70 17.38
N ASP A 107 -9.34 -6.94 17.67
CA ASP A 107 -9.31 -5.98 18.77
C ASP A 107 -10.74 -5.67 19.21
N PRO A 108 -11.41 -6.61 19.89
CA PRO A 108 -12.82 -6.48 20.23
C PRO A 108 -13.09 -5.27 21.14
N ASP A 109 -12.13 -4.94 22.00
CA ASP A 109 -12.18 -3.83 22.96
C ASP A 109 -11.58 -2.53 22.39
N GLY A 110 -11.12 -2.56 21.13
CA GLY A 110 -10.53 -1.43 20.45
C GLY A 110 -11.54 -0.33 20.13
N LEU A 111 -11.05 0.91 19.99
CA LEU A 111 -11.90 2.00 19.51
C LEU A 111 -12.51 1.63 18.15
N PRO A 112 -13.84 1.81 17.97
CA PRO A 112 -14.46 1.54 16.69
C PRO A 112 -13.82 2.43 15.63
N PRO A 113 -13.30 1.85 14.54
CA PRO A 113 -12.77 2.63 13.45
C PRO A 113 -13.87 3.56 12.88
N PRO A 114 -13.50 4.72 12.33
CA PRO A 114 -14.48 5.63 11.73
C PRO A 114 -15.31 4.87 10.68
N PRO A 115 -16.62 5.19 10.56
CA PRO A 115 -17.48 4.48 9.63
C PRO A 115 -16.87 4.53 8.23
N ALA A 116 -16.80 3.36 7.58
CA ALA A 116 -16.30 3.28 6.22
C ALA A 116 -17.09 4.27 5.34
N PRO A 117 -16.42 5.15 4.59
CA PRO A 117 -17.12 6.08 3.73
C PRO A 117 -18.01 5.28 2.77
N ARG A 118 -19.31 5.59 2.77
CA ARG A 118 -20.27 5.09 1.77
C ARG A 118 -20.09 5.81 0.42
N THR A 119 -19.08 6.66 0.31
CA THR A 119 -18.88 7.55 -0.82
C THR A 119 -18.40 6.75 -2.02
N VAL A 120 -18.88 7.14 -3.20
CA VAL A 120 -18.34 6.69 -4.50
C VAL A 120 -16.96 7.28 -4.79
N ASP A 121 -16.45 8.18 -3.94
CA ASP A 121 -15.16 8.84 -4.13
C ASP A 121 -13.99 7.85 -3.93
N PRO A 122 -13.23 7.55 -4.99
CA PRO A 122 -12.07 6.68 -4.91
C PRO A 122 -10.98 7.19 -3.96
N VAL A 123 -10.84 8.51 -3.78
CA VAL A 123 -9.82 9.10 -2.91
C VAL A 123 -10.12 8.81 -1.44
N ALA A 124 -11.33 9.16 -0.98
CA ALA A 124 -11.78 8.83 0.37
C ALA A 124 -11.72 7.33 0.66
N ARG A 125 -12.16 6.50 -0.29
CA ARG A 125 -12.11 5.04 -0.15
C ARG A 125 -10.68 4.50 -0.05
N ALA A 126 -9.77 4.97 -0.91
CA ALA A 126 -8.37 4.57 -0.87
C ALA A 126 -7.69 4.99 0.45
N GLY A 127 -7.98 6.21 0.93
CA GLY A 127 -7.51 6.69 2.23
C GLY A 127 -7.97 5.80 3.39
N ALA A 128 -9.25 5.41 3.41
CA ALA A 128 -9.77 4.48 4.41
C ALA A 128 -9.08 3.12 4.36
N VAL A 129 -8.83 2.57 3.16
CA VAL A 129 -8.10 1.30 3.00
C VAL A 129 -6.67 1.41 3.54
N VAL A 130 -5.92 2.48 3.25
CA VAL A 130 -4.56 2.66 3.79
C VAL A 130 -4.58 2.68 5.31
N VAL A 131 -5.45 3.49 5.92
CA VAL A 131 -5.56 3.60 7.39
C VAL A 131 -5.90 2.26 8.03
N LEU A 132 -6.83 1.50 7.44
CA LEU A 132 -7.21 0.19 7.96
C LEU A 132 -6.10 -0.86 7.80
N LEU A 133 -5.31 -0.78 6.73
CA LEU A 133 -4.15 -1.64 6.56
C LEU A 133 -3.01 -1.29 7.54
N ASP A 134 -2.80 -0.02 7.84
CA ASP A 134 -1.88 0.41 8.90
C ASP A 134 -2.33 -0.15 10.26
N ARG A 135 -3.61 0.02 10.61
CA ARG A 135 -4.17 -0.53 11.84
C ARG A 135 -4.05 -2.06 11.90
N LEU A 136 -4.35 -2.75 10.80
CA LEU A 136 -4.23 -4.20 10.72
C LEU A 136 -2.78 -4.65 10.94
N ALA A 137 -1.81 -3.97 10.32
CA ALA A 137 -0.40 -4.28 10.50
C ALA A 137 0.02 -4.10 11.97
N ASP A 138 -0.42 -3.03 12.62
CA ASP A 138 -0.12 -2.79 14.04
C ASP A 138 -0.73 -3.86 14.95
N LEU A 139 -1.98 -4.25 14.70
CA LEU A 139 -2.65 -5.32 15.46
C LEU A 139 -1.98 -6.69 15.30
N LEU A 140 -1.51 -7.00 14.10
CA LEU A 140 -0.77 -8.24 13.83
C LEU A 140 0.60 -8.21 14.50
N ARG A 141 1.34 -7.09 14.42
CA ARG A 141 2.62 -6.91 15.13
C ARG A 141 2.45 -7.03 16.65
N GLY A 142 1.40 -6.41 17.20
CA GLY A 142 1.07 -6.50 18.63
C GLY A 142 0.76 -7.92 19.11
N ARG A 143 0.42 -8.83 18.18
CA ARG A 143 0.25 -10.27 18.42
C ARG A 143 1.47 -11.12 18.06
N GLY A 144 2.62 -10.50 17.80
CA GLY A 144 3.86 -11.23 17.50
C GLY A 144 3.99 -11.70 16.05
N VAL A 145 3.10 -11.30 15.13
CA VAL A 145 3.30 -11.58 13.71
C VAL A 145 4.45 -10.72 13.18
N THR A 146 5.51 -11.36 12.71
CA THR A 146 6.63 -10.68 12.06
C THR A 146 6.18 -10.10 10.72
N LEU A 147 6.14 -8.77 10.66
CA LEU A 147 5.86 -8.00 9.45
C LEU A 147 7.03 -7.09 9.15
N GLU A 148 7.35 -6.92 7.87
CA GLU A 148 8.34 -5.95 7.42
C GLU A 148 8.03 -4.54 7.95
N PRO A 149 9.06 -3.75 8.31
CA PRO A 149 8.88 -2.37 8.75
C PRO A 149 8.32 -1.50 7.61
N GLY A 150 7.58 -0.46 7.99
CA GLY A 150 7.00 0.50 7.06
C GLY A 150 5.46 0.47 7.01
N PRO A 151 4.87 1.12 5.99
CA PRO A 151 3.42 1.31 5.89
C PRO A 151 2.68 -0.03 5.80
N GLY A 152 1.51 -0.11 6.43
CA GLY A 152 0.66 -1.28 6.49
C GLY A 152 0.31 -1.84 5.11
N LEU A 153 0.08 -0.98 4.12
CA LEU A 153 -0.11 -1.42 2.73
C LEU A 153 1.08 -2.28 2.24
N ALA A 154 2.31 -1.85 2.49
CA ALA A 154 3.50 -2.59 2.07
C ALA A 154 3.68 -3.87 2.89
N ALA A 155 3.55 -3.76 4.21
CA ALA A 155 3.73 -4.86 5.15
C ALA A 155 2.71 -6.00 4.92
N ILE A 156 1.43 -5.66 4.82
CA ILE A 156 0.35 -6.65 4.62
C ILE A 156 0.47 -7.32 3.25
N LEU A 157 0.68 -6.56 2.18
CA LEU A 157 0.78 -7.17 0.86
C LEU A 157 2.01 -8.08 0.73
N ARG A 158 3.18 -7.68 1.26
CA ARG A 158 4.36 -8.56 1.30
C ARG A 158 4.08 -9.82 2.12
N HIS A 159 3.47 -9.69 3.30
CA HIS A 159 3.07 -10.85 4.09
C HIS A 159 2.12 -11.80 3.33
N GLN A 160 1.14 -11.28 2.59
CA GLN A 160 0.25 -12.10 1.75
C GLN A 160 1.02 -12.83 0.64
N PHE A 161 1.99 -12.17 0.03
CA PHE A 161 2.83 -12.79 -0.99
C PHE A 161 3.75 -13.86 -0.39
N ASP A 162 4.44 -13.57 0.70
CA ASP A 162 5.39 -14.50 1.31
C ASP A 162 4.67 -15.74 1.84
N ARG A 163 3.51 -15.55 2.47
CA ARG A 163 2.74 -16.62 3.10
C ARG A 163 1.86 -17.42 2.14
N PHE A 164 1.21 -16.76 1.18
CA PHE A 164 0.18 -17.38 0.33
C PHE A 164 0.51 -17.33 -1.15
N ARG A 165 1.65 -16.72 -1.54
CA ARG A 165 2.02 -16.46 -2.94
C ARG A 165 0.95 -15.67 -3.70
N ILE A 166 0.15 -14.87 -3.00
CA ILE A 166 -0.92 -14.05 -3.58
C ILE A 166 -0.34 -12.72 -4.08
N VAL A 167 -0.66 -12.38 -5.33
CA VAL A 167 -0.31 -11.10 -5.96
C VAL A 167 -1.56 -10.26 -6.20
N PHE A 168 -1.54 -9.03 -5.70
CA PHE A 168 -2.60 -8.05 -5.91
C PHE A 168 -2.28 -7.20 -7.14
N HIS A 169 -3.19 -7.23 -8.12
CA HIS A 169 -3.04 -6.62 -9.44
C HIS A 169 -3.67 -5.24 -9.57
N LEU A 170 -2.95 -4.32 -10.21
CA LEU A 170 -3.41 -2.95 -10.47
C LEU A 170 -4.46 -2.89 -11.60
N THR A 171 -4.41 -3.84 -12.53
CA THR A 171 -5.26 -3.86 -13.73
C THR A 171 -6.11 -5.13 -13.86
N ARG A 172 -6.05 -6.03 -12.88
CA ARG A 172 -6.81 -7.30 -12.89
C ARG A 172 -7.52 -7.49 -11.55
N PRO A 173 -8.66 -8.21 -11.52
CA PRO A 173 -9.29 -8.62 -10.27
C PRO A 173 -8.25 -9.26 -9.36
N SER A 174 -8.23 -8.85 -8.09
CA SER A 174 -7.35 -9.42 -7.08
C SER A 174 -8.18 -10.30 -6.14
N PRO A 175 -7.64 -11.44 -5.67
CA PRO A 175 -8.33 -12.24 -4.66
C PRO A 175 -8.48 -11.45 -3.35
N PRO A 176 -9.47 -11.79 -2.49
CA PRO A 176 -9.67 -11.08 -1.22
C PRO A 176 -8.45 -11.23 -0.29
N LEU A 177 -8.23 -10.21 0.55
CA LEU A 177 -7.20 -10.26 1.59
C LEU A 177 -7.48 -11.40 2.59
N ARG A 178 -6.54 -12.34 2.71
CA ARG A 178 -6.65 -13.46 3.65
C ARG A 178 -6.03 -13.09 4.98
N VAL A 179 -6.84 -12.65 5.94
CA VAL A 179 -6.37 -12.46 7.31
C VAL A 179 -6.65 -13.75 8.08
N VAL A 180 -5.61 -14.56 8.30
CA VAL A 180 -5.69 -15.77 9.14
C VAL A 180 -5.17 -15.40 10.54
N PRO A 181 -6.04 -15.31 11.57
CA PRO A 181 -5.60 -14.93 12.93
C PRO A 181 -4.77 -16.00 13.63
N THR A 182 -4.68 -17.21 13.07
CA THR A 182 -4.46 -18.44 13.84
C THR A 182 -3.01 -18.86 14.04
N ALA A 183 -2.01 -18.08 13.61
CA ALA A 183 -0.60 -18.50 13.70
C ALA A 183 0.17 -17.91 14.88
N VAL A 184 -0.52 -17.60 15.98
CA VAL A 184 0.10 -17.13 17.24
C VAL A 184 0.12 -18.26 18.30
N LEU A 185 -0.30 -19.47 17.95
CA LEU A 185 -0.23 -20.66 18.82
C LEU A 185 0.33 -21.86 18.05
N ALA A 186 1.62 -21.78 17.68
CA ALA A 186 2.44 -22.94 17.38
C ALA A 186 3.91 -22.57 17.60
#